data_AF-A0A0S4LF51-F1
#
_entry.id   AF-A0A0S4LF51-F1
#
_cell.length_a   1.000
_cell.length_b   1.000
_cell.length_c   1.000
_cell.angle_alpha   90.00
_cell.angle_beta   90.00
_cell.angle_gamma   90.00
#
_symmetry.space_group_name_H-M   'P 1'
#
loop_
_entity.id
_entity.type
_entity.pdbx_description
1 polymer ?
#
loop_
_entity_poly.entity_id
_entity_poly.type
_entity_poly.pdbx_seq_one_letter_code
_entity_poly.pdbx_strand_id
1 'polypeptide(L)'
;MASEAADPIERWTATRRVALVVSLLKGETSVAEAARKYGLTVAEVEAWREKFLLGAENALRTRLKDEDAVKDEQIKKLKQKIWGSGPR
;
A
#
# COMPACT_ATOMS: atom_id res chain seq x y z
N MET A 1 -17.77 25.00 -36.38
CA MET A 1 -16.61 25.28 -35.50
C MET A 1 -16.83 24.50 -34.22
N ALA A 2 -16.14 23.37 -34.07
CA ALA A 2 -16.25 22.54 -32.87
C ALA A 2 -15.51 23.23 -31.73
N SER A 3 -16.24 23.65 -30.71
CA SER A 3 -15.65 24.07 -29.44
C SER A 3 -15.15 22.82 -28.74
N GLU A 4 -13.85 22.56 -28.88
CA GLU A 4 -13.10 21.60 -28.07
C GLU A 4 -13.09 22.12 -26.63
N ALA A 5 -14.16 21.80 -25.91
CA ALA A 5 -14.20 21.93 -24.46
C ALA A 5 -13.22 20.89 -23.93
N ALA A 6 -11.95 21.29 -23.78
CA ALA A 6 -10.98 20.51 -23.05
C ALA A 6 -11.55 20.31 -21.65
N ASP A 7 -12.03 19.08 -21.39
CA ASP A 7 -12.54 18.68 -20.08
C ASP A 7 -11.50 19.07 -19.02
N PRO A 8 -11.94 19.63 -17.87
CA PRO A 8 -11.03 20.01 -16.82
C PRO A 8 -10.21 18.79 -16.42
N ILE A 9 -8.89 18.86 -16.61
CA ILE A 9 -7.96 17.79 -16.24
C ILE A 9 -8.21 17.46 -14.78
N GLU A 10 -8.95 16.38 -14.52
CA GLU A 10 -9.24 15.96 -13.16
C GLU A 10 -7.92 15.58 -12.50
N ARG A 11 -7.49 16.42 -11.56
CA ARG A 11 -6.18 16.27 -10.95
C ARG A 11 -6.16 15.00 -10.09
N TRP A 12 -5.40 14.00 -10.51
CA TRP A 12 -5.21 12.74 -9.78
C TRP A 12 -4.29 12.90 -8.57
N THR A 13 -4.87 13.37 -7.46
CA THR A 13 -4.19 13.41 -6.15
C THR A 13 -3.93 11.99 -5.62
N ALA A 14 -3.00 11.86 -4.67
CA ALA A 14 -2.70 10.56 -4.05
C ALA A 14 -3.94 9.93 -3.41
N THR A 15 -4.73 10.72 -2.67
CA THR A 15 -5.97 10.27 -2.02
C THR A 15 -6.98 9.74 -3.03
N ARG A 16 -7.16 10.42 -4.16
CA ARG A 16 -8.10 10.00 -5.21
C ARG A 16 -7.67 8.70 -5.89
N ARG A 17 -6.37 8.55 -6.16
CA ARG A 17 -5.80 7.31 -6.71
C ARG A 17 -6.00 6.13 -5.76
N VAL A 18 -5.77 6.34 -4.46
CA VAL A 18 -6.02 5.32 -3.43
C VAL A 18 -7.50 4.91 -3.41
N ALA A 19 -8.42 5.87 -3.40
CA ALA A 19 -9.85 5.57 -3.42
C ALA A 19 -10.25 4.72 -4.63
N LEU A 20 -9.75 5.07 -5.82
CA LEU A 20 -9.98 4.27 -7.04
C LEU A 20 -9.44 2.84 -6.91
N VAL A 21 -8.18 2.69 -6.45
CA VAL A 21 -7.56 1.38 -6.29
C VAL A 21 -8.31 0.53 -5.26
N VAL A 22 -8.80 1.11 -4.17
CA VAL A 22 -9.62 0.39 -3.19
C VAL A 22 -10.92 -0.12 -3.81
N SER A 23 -11.63 0.68 -4.60
CA SER A 23 -12.84 0.22 -5.30
C SER A 23 -12.55 -0.91 -6.30
N LEU A 24 -11.39 -0.88 -6.98
CA LEU A 24 -10.95 -1.98 -7.84
C LEU A 24 -10.72 -3.27 -7.04
N LEU A 25 -10.07 -3.19 -5.88
CA LEU A 25 -9.79 -4.34 -5.01
C LEU A 25 -11.06 -4.94 -4.40
N LYS A 26 -12.08 -4.11 -4.14
CA LYS A 26 -13.40 -4.55 -3.67
C LYS A 26 -14.26 -5.16 -4.77
N GLY A 27 -13.88 -5.04 -6.04
CA GLY A 27 -14.68 -5.47 -7.18
C GLY A 27 -15.88 -4.56 -7.47
N GLU A 28 -15.91 -3.34 -6.92
CA GLU A 28 -16.96 -2.34 -7.18
C GLU A 28 -16.88 -1.77 -8.61
N THR A 29 -15.69 -1.84 -9.22
CA THR A 29 -15.45 -1.47 -10.61
C THR A 29 -14.28 -2.29 -11.17
N SER A 30 -14.21 -2.45 -12.49
CA SER A 30 -13.06 -3.06 -13.16
C SER A 30 -12.06 -2.00 -13.67
N VAL A 31 -10.84 -2.43 -13.98
CA VAL A 31 -9.78 -1.55 -14.52
C VAL A 31 -10.23 -0.88 -15.83
N ALA A 32 -10.86 -1.65 -16.73
CA ALA A 32 -11.33 -1.14 -18.01
C ALA A 32 -12.47 -0.13 -17.86
N GLU A 33 -13.41 -0.36 -16.94
CA GLU A 33 -14.49 0.57 -16.66
C GLU A 33 -13.97 1.86 -16.01
N ALA A 34 -13.05 1.75 -15.05
CA ALA A 34 -12.41 2.90 -14.42
C ALA A 34 -11.64 3.75 -15.44
N ALA A 35 -10.85 3.10 -16.30
CA ALA A 35 -10.10 3.76 -17.36
C ALA A 35 -11.03 4.56 -18.28
N ARG A 36 -12.09 3.92 -18.79
CA ARG A 36 -13.07 4.58 -19.65
C ARG A 36 -13.82 5.71 -18.94
N LYS A 37 -14.24 5.49 -17.69
CA LYS A 37 -15.06 6.43 -16.91
C LYS A 37 -14.32 7.72 -16.58
N TYR A 38 -13.02 7.64 -16.31
CA TYR A 38 -12.22 8.79 -15.88
C TYR A 38 -11.22 9.28 -16.93
N GLY A 39 -11.34 8.83 -18.19
CA GLY A 39 -10.45 9.24 -19.27
C GLY A 39 -8.98 8.84 -19.04
N LEU A 40 -8.74 7.75 -18.31
CA LEU A 40 -7.42 7.21 -18.04
C LEU A 40 -7.10 6.06 -19.00
N THR A 41 -5.82 5.77 -19.18
CA THR A 41 -5.42 4.52 -19.80
C THR A 41 -5.53 3.36 -18.80
N VAL A 42 -5.78 2.15 -19.32
CA VAL A 42 -5.75 0.91 -18.53
C VAL A 42 -4.40 0.76 -17.80
N ALA A 43 -3.30 1.06 -18.51
CA ALA A 43 -1.94 0.98 -17.98
C ALA A 43 -1.71 1.93 -16.79
N GLU A 44 -2.26 3.15 -16.81
CA GLU A 44 -2.15 4.08 -15.68
C GLU A 44 -2.85 3.56 -14.43
N VAL A 45 -4.05 3.00 -14.59
CA VAL A 45 -4.83 2.44 -13.50
C VAL A 45 -4.14 1.20 -12.92
N GLU A 46 -3.60 0.32 -13.78
CA GLU A 46 -2.81 -0.83 -13.37
C GLU A 46 -1.54 -0.42 -12.62
N ALA A 47 -0.80 0.57 -13.14
CA ALA A 47 0.41 1.07 -12.49
C ALA A 47 0.14 1.63 -11.08
N TRP A 48 -1.03 2.25 -10.85
CA TRP A 48 -1.40 2.70 -9.50
C TRP A 48 -1.77 1.53 -8.59
N ARG A 49 -2.47 0.53 -9.11
CA ARG A 49 -2.81 -0.69 -8.36
C ARG A 49 -1.54 -1.42 -7.93
N GLU A 50 -0.58 -1.60 -8.83
CA GLU A 50 0.70 -2.25 -8.52
C GLU A 50 1.49 -1.49 -7.45
N LYS A 51 1.64 -0.17 -7.60
CA LYS A 51 2.32 0.67 -6.60
C LYS A 51 1.66 0.61 -5.23
N PHE A 52 0.33 0.58 -5.20
CA PHE A 52 -0.43 0.45 -3.96
C PHE A 52 -0.17 -0.90 -3.28
N LEU A 53 -0.23 -2.01 -4.04
CA LEU A 53 0.02 -3.36 -3.51
C LEU A 53 1.45 -3.50 -2.99
N LEU A 54 2.45 -3.00 -3.73
CA LEU A 54 3.84 -3.01 -3.30
C LEU A 54 4.03 -2.19 -2.01
N GLY A 55 3.39 -1.03 -1.91
CA GLY A 55 3.40 -0.20 -0.71
C GLY A 55 2.78 -0.91 0.50
N ALA A 56 1.63 -1.57 0.30
CA ALA A 56 0.95 -2.34 1.34
C ALA A 56 1.80 -3.55 1.80
N GLU A 57 2.40 -4.28 0.86
CA GLU A 57 3.29 -5.41 1.14
C GLU A 57 4.53 -4.98 1.95
N ASN A 58 5.15 -3.86 1.57
CA ASN A 58 6.29 -3.32 2.29
C ASN A 58 5.92 -2.87 3.70
N ALA A 59 4.76 -2.22 3.88
CA ALA A 59 4.28 -1.80 5.19
C ALA A 59 4.03 -3.01 6.12
N LEU A 60 3.47 -4.10 5.59
CA LEU A 60 3.26 -5.35 6.34
C LEU A 60 4.59 -6.02 6.71
N ARG A 61 5.56 -6.06 5.79
CA ARG A 61 6.88 -6.63 6.05
C ARG A 61 7.66 -5.86 7.10
N THR A 62 7.68 -4.54 7.04
CA THR A 62 8.38 -3.70 8.03
C THR A 62 7.81 -3.93 9.41
N ARG A 63 6.47 -3.94 9.54
CA ARG A 63 5.81 -4.21 10.83
C ARG A 63 6.22 -5.58 11.42
N LEU A 64 6.26 -6.63 10.60
CA LEU A 64 6.68 -7.96 11.05
C LEU A 64 8.13 -7.98 11.55
N LYS A 65 9.04 -7.31 10.82
CA LYS A 65 10.45 -7.22 11.22
C LYS A 65 10.62 -6.46 12.54
N ASP A 66 9.88 -5.40 12.74
CA ASP A 66 9.91 -4.63 13.99
C ASP A 66 9.41 -5.47 15.17
N GLU A 67 8.31 -6.22 14.99
CA GLU A 67 7.78 -7.13 16.01
C GLU A 67 8.77 -8.25 16.36
N ASP A 68 9.48 -8.81 15.37
CA ASP A 68 10.48 -9.85 15.60
C ASP A 68 11.74 -9.30 16.29
N ALA A 69 12.20 -8.10 15.91
CA ALA A 69 13.32 -7.44 16.59
C ALA A 69 13.02 -7.18 18.08
N VAL A 70 11.79 -6.75 18.40
CA VAL A 70 11.35 -6.55 19.79
C VAL A 70 11.34 -7.87 20.57
N LYS A 71 10.87 -8.96 19.96
CA LYS A 71 10.90 -10.29 20.59
C LYS A 71 12.33 -10.76 20.84
N ASP A 72 13.22 -10.60 19.87
CA ASP A 72 14.62 -11.01 20.00
C ASP A 72 15.34 -10.27 21.13
N GLU A 73 15.10 -8.96 21.27
CA GLU A 73 15.61 -8.20 22.41
C GLU A 73 15.08 -8.69 23.75
N GLN A 74 13.78 -9.02 23.84
CA GLN A 74 13.19 -9.58 25.05
C GLN A 74 13.81 -10.94 25.39
N ILE A 75 13.97 -11.82 24.40
CA ILE A 75 14.63 -13.12 24.57
C ILE A 75 16.07 -12.94 25.05
N LYS A 76 16.82 -11.99 24.48
CA LYS A 76 18.19 -11.69 24.89
C LYS A 76 18.26 -11.22 26.34
N LYS A 77 17.38 -10.30 26.76
CA LYS A 77 17.30 -9.81 28.15
C LYS A 77 16.94 -10.94 29.12
N LEU A 78 15.97 -11.79 28.76
CA LEU A 78 15.56 -12.93 29.58
C LEU A 78 16.70 -13.95 29.73
N LYS A 79 17.38 -14.30 28.64
CA LYS A 79 18.56 -15.19 28.66
C LYS A 79 19.68 -14.64 29.54
N GLN A 80 19.99 -13.34 29.44
CA GLN A 80 20.99 -12.69 30.30
C GLN A 80 20.60 -12.73 31.77
N LYS A 81 19.32 -12.54 32.10
CA LYS A 81 18.84 -12.61 33.49
C LYS A 81 18.94 -14.03 34.07
N ILE A 82 18.57 -15.04 33.28
CA ILE A 82 18.63 -16.45 33.68
C ILE A 82 20.09 -16.91 33.84
N TRP A 83 20.95 -16.61 32.86
CA TRP A 83 22.35 -17.02 32.88
C TRP A 83 23.20 -16.20 33.87
N GLY A 84 22.92 -14.90 34.01
CA GLY A 84 23.60 -14.00 34.94
C GLY A 84 23.18 -14.15 36.41
N SER A 85 22.10 -14.88 36.69
CA SER A 85 21.63 -15.21 38.05
C SER A 85 21.87 -16.67 38.44
N GLY A 86 22.64 -17.44 37.65
CA GLY A 86 23.03 -18.80 38.02
C GLY A 86 23.84 -18.82 39.32
N PRO A 87 23.62 -19.80 40.22
CA PRO A 87 24.29 -19.83 41.52
C PRO A 87 25.81 -19.93 41.35
N ARG A 88 26.53 -19.06 42.07
CA ARG A 88 28.00 -19.15 42.22
C ARG A 88 28.39 -20.43 42.93
#